data_AF-A0A9P6QQ46-F1
#
_entry.id   AF-A0A9P6QQ46-F1
#
_cell.length_a   1.000
_cell.length_b   1.000
_cell.length_c   1.000
_cell.angle_alpha   90.00
_cell.angle_beta   90.00
_cell.angle_gamma   90.00
#
_symmetry.space_group_name_H-M   'P 1'
#
loop_
_entity.id
_entity.type
_entity.pdbx_description
1 polymer ?
#
loop_
_entity_poly.entity_id
_entity_poly.type
_entity_poly.pdbx_seq_one_letter_code
_entity_poly.pdbx_strand_id
1 'polypeptide(L)' 'LSLADIRTANAIEHFATQPESAALMAIVNKSVPLTKLRDTVTKHPKMVHWRSGNEYKGYYEGNVAFFANPFAFMS' A
#
# COMPACT_ATOMS: atom_id res chain seq x y z
N LEU A 1 -0.07 4.64 17.29
CA LEU A 1 -0.22 4.95 15.86
C LEU A 1 -0.77 6.35 15.72
N SER A 2 -0.02 7.24 15.10
CA SER A 2 -0.45 8.57 14.67
C SER A 2 -1.00 8.52 13.24
N LEU A 3 -1.64 9.61 12.80
CA LEU A 3 -2.04 9.77 11.41
C LEU A 3 -0.83 9.77 10.45
N ALA A 4 0.33 10.25 10.90
CA ALA A 4 1.55 10.25 10.11
C ALA A 4 2.04 8.82 9.83
N ASP A 5 1.95 7.93 10.82
CA ASP A 5 2.30 6.51 10.65
C ASP A 5 1.42 5.85 9.59
N ILE A 6 0.11 6.08 9.65
CA ILE A 6 -0.86 5.51 8.69
C ILE A 6 -0.57 6.01 7.27
N ARG A 7 -0.40 7.33 7.10
CA ARG A 7 -0.11 7.93 5.78
C ARG A 7 1.22 7.44 5.21
N THR A 8 2.23 7.26 6.05
CA THR A 8 3.53 6.74 5.63
C THR A 8 3.43 5.28 5.20
N ALA A 9 2.73 4.44 5.95
CA ALA A 9 2.49 3.05 5.57
C ALA A 9 1.69 2.93 4.25
N ASN A 10 0.68 3.77 4.05
CA ASN A 10 -0.11 3.80 2.82
C ASN A 10 0.73 4.25 1.61
N ALA A 11 1.65 5.21 1.77
CA ALA A 11 2.57 5.60 0.70
C ALA A 11 3.51 4.44 0.31
N ILE A 12 4.03 3.70 1.30
CA ILE A 12 4.84 2.51 1.04
C ILE A 12 4.02 1.42 0.32
N GLU A 13 2.78 1.20 0.73
CA GLU A 13 1.87 0.26 0.05
C GLU A 13 1.60 0.68 -1.40
N HIS A 14 1.40 1.97 -1.65
CA HIS A 14 1.25 2.50 -3.00
C HIS A 14 2.49 2.22 -3.86
N PHE A 15 3.70 2.46 -3.35
CA PHE A 15 4.94 2.13 -4.07
C PHE A 15 5.06 0.63 -4.38
N ALA A 16 4.57 -0.23 -3.49
CA ALA A 16 4.58 -1.68 -3.70
C ALA A 16 3.62 -2.14 -4.83
N THR A 17 2.68 -1.29 -5.24
CA THR A 17 1.71 -1.59 -6.33
C THR A 17 2.08 -0.99 -7.68
N GLN A 18 3.14 -0.19 -7.75
CA GLN A 18 3.58 0.43 -9.00
C GLN A 18 4.38 -0.55 -9.89
N PRO A 19 4.48 -0.31 -11.22
CA PRO A 19 5.27 -1.15 -12.12
C PRO A 19 6.73 -1.34 -11.67
N GLU A 20 7.34 -0.32 -11.08
CA GLU A 20 8.72 -0.34 -10.57
C GLU A 20 8.82 -0.72 -9.08
N SER A 21 7.81 -1.41 -8.55
CA SER A 21 7.72 -1.79 -7.14
C SER A 21 8.97 -2.49 -6.63
N ALA A 22 9.60 -3.36 -7.42
CA ALA A 22 10.83 -4.05 -7.01
C ALA A 22 11.96 -3.07 -6.65
N ALA A 23 12.22 -2.06 -7.50
CA ALA A 23 13.25 -1.05 -7.26
C ALA A 23 12.88 -0.13 -6.10
N LEU A 24 11.63 0.33 -6.05
CA LEU A 24 11.13 1.20 -4.98
C LEU A 24 11.19 0.51 -3.61
N MET A 25 10.74 -0.73 -3.54
CA MET A 25 10.74 -1.50 -2.30
C MET A 25 12.16 -1.89 -1.86
N ALA A 26 13.10 -2.07 -2.79
CA ALA A 26 14.51 -2.25 -2.44
C ALA A 26 15.11 -1.03 -1.70
N ILE A 27 14.68 0.19 -2.04
CA ILE A 27 15.08 1.41 -1.32
C ILE A 27 14.44 1.44 0.07
N VAL A 28 13.13 1.20 0.16
CA VAL A 28 12.40 1.20 1.43
C VAL A 28 12.97 0.15 2.40
N ASN A 29 13.28 -1.04 1.90
CA ASN A 29 13.76 -2.15 2.71
C ASN A 29 15.17 -1.93 3.31
N LYS A 30 15.94 -0.94 2.82
CA LYS A 30 17.20 -0.53 3.45
C LYS A 30 16.98 0.20 4.79
N SER A 31 15.78 0.70 5.04
CA SER A 31 15.44 1.44 6.25
C SER A 31 14.65 0.58 7.23
N VAL A 32 15.33 0.10 8.28
CA VAL A 32 14.70 -0.66 9.37
C VAL A 32 13.54 0.09 10.05
N PRO A 33 13.62 1.42 10.29
CA PRO A 33 12.48 2.17 10.82
C PRO A 33 11.24 2.13 9.92
N LEU A 34 11.42 2.24 8.60
CA LEU A 34 10.29 2.22 7.66
C LEU A 34 9.65 0.84 7.55
N THR A 35 10.44 -0.23 7.55
CA THR A 35 9.90 -1.60 7.54
C THR A 35 9.15 -1.90 8.84
N LYS A 36 9.68 -1.51 10.00
CA LYS A 36 8.99 -1.62 11.29
C LYS A 36 7.70 -0.82 11.35
N LEU A 37 7.70 0.41 10.82
CA LEU A 37 6.50 1.24 10.75
C LEU A 37 5.43 0.57 9.91
N ARG A 38 5.76 0.16 8.68
CA ARG A 38 4.85 -0.54 7.76
C ARG A 38 4.23 -1.77 8.41
N ASP A 39 5.07 -2.60 9.06
CA ASP A 39 4.63 -3.82 9.73
C ASP A 39 3.72 -3.53 10.92
N THR A 40 4.05 -2.50 11.70
CA THR A 40 3.25 -2.07 12.86
C THR A 40 1.86 -1.60 12.43
N VAL A 41 1.78 -0.77 11.38
CA VAL A 41 0.49 -0.30 10.84
C VAL A 41 -0.31 -1.47 10.27
N THR A 42 0.33 -2.33 9.46
CA THR A 42 -0.34 -3.45 8.79
C THR A 42 -0.92 -4.47 9.76
N LYS A 43 -0.26 -4.69 10.89
CA LYS A 43 -0.70 -5.64 11.92
C LYS A 43 -1.66 -5.03 12.95
N HIS A 44 -1.93 -3.72 12.87
CA HIS A 44 -2.82 -3.07 13.83
C HIS A 44 -4.26 -3.60 13.67
N PRO A 45 -4.96 -4.01 14.75
CA PRO A 45 -6.26 -4.69 14.64
C PRO A 45 -7.31 -3.92 13.83
N LYS A 46 -7.38 -2.58 14.00
CA LYS A 46 -8.29 -1.73 13.20
C LYS A 46 -7.96 -1.73 11.70
N MET A 47 -6.67 -1.79 11.36
CA MET A 47 -6.23 -1.87 9.96
C MET A 47 -6.55 -3.24 9.36
N VAL A 48 -6.29 -4.32 10.11
CA VAL A 48 -6.65 -5.69 9.70
C VAL A 48 -8.15 -5.80 9.45
N HIS A 49 -8.97 -5.28 10.37
CA HIS A 49 -10.42 -5.27 10.22
C HIS A 49 -10.87 -4.49 8.99
N TRP A 50 -10.38 -3.26 8.80
CA TRP A 50 -10.71 -2.44 7.62
C TRP A 50 -10.29 -3.12 6.31
N ARG A 51 -9.09 -3.70 6.25
CA ARG A 51 -8.59 -4.42 5.07
C ARG A 51 -9.35 -5.72 4.76
N SER A 52 -10.09 -6.26 5.72
CA SER A 52 -10.96 -7.42 5.45
C SER A 52 -12.26 -7.05 4.73
N GLY A 53 -12.62 -5.77 4.72
CA GLY A 53 -13.85 -5.25 4.12
C GLY A 53 -13.81 -5.18 2.59
N ASN A 54 -15.01 -5.13 1.99
CA ASN A 54 -15.17 -5.08 0.53
C ASN A 54 -14.65 -3.78 -0.09
N GLU A 55 -14.74 -2.66 0.63
CA GLU A 55 -14.24 -1.36 0.17
C GLU A 55 -12.74 -1.41 -0.13
N TYR A 56 -11.94 -1.95 0.80
CA TYR A 56 -10.50 -2.07 0.61
C TYR A 56 -10.15 -3.02 -0.54
N LYS A 57 -10.85 -4.17 -0.64
CA LYS A 57 -10.63 -5.12 -1.73
C LYS A 57 -10.88 -4.48 -3.10
N GLY A 58 -12.01 -3.80 -3.26
CA GLY A 58 -12.34 -3.09 -4.50
C GLY A 58 -11.33 -1.99 -4.83
N TYR A 59 -10.88 -1.23 -3.82
CA TYR A 59 -9.81 -0.25 -4.00
C TYR A 59 -8.50 -0.91 -4.47
N TYR A 60 -8.07 -2.00 -3.83
CA TYR A 60 -6.82 -2.68 -4.16
C TYR A 60 -6.84 -3.27 -5.58
N GLU A 61 -7.92 -3.98 -5.92
CA GLU A 61 -8.11 -4.56 -7.26
C GLU A 61 -8.15 -3.49 -8.35
N GLY A 62 -8.87 -2.38 -8.11
CA GLY A 62 -8.91 -1.25 -9.03
C GLY A 62 -7.54 -0.59 -9.22
N ASN A 63 -6.75 -0.48 -8.16
CA ASN A 63 -5.41 0.11 -8.20
C ASN A 63 -4.44 -0.76 -9.03
N VAL A 64 -4.46 -2.08 -8.81
CA VAL A 64 -3.69 -3.04 -9.61
C VAL A 64 -4.11 -2.99 -11.09
N ALA A 65 -5.41 -2.97 -11.37
CA ALA A 65 -5.93 -2.89 -12.73
C ALA A 65 -5.53 -1.58 -13.43
N PHE A 66 -5.57 -0.44 -12.72
CA PHE A 66 -5.11 0.84 -13.25
C PHE A 66 -3.64 0.81 -13.66
N PHE A 67 -2.75 0.29 -12.83
CA PHE A 67 -1.33 0.21 -13.20
C PHE A 67 -1.02 -0.86 -14.26
N ALA A 68 -1.87 -1.86 -14.43
CA ALA A 68 -1.76 -2.82 -15.53
C ALA A 68 -2.18 -2.19 -16.88
N ASN A 69 -3.23 -1.36 -16.90
CA ASN A 69 -3.64 -0.62 -18.08
C ASN A 69 -4.38 0.68 -17.70
N PRO A 70 -3.67 1.82 -17.60
CA PRO A 70 -4.27 3.09 -17.19
C PRO A 70 -5.36 3.60 -18.14
N PHE A 71 -5.31 3.16 -19.41
CA PHE A 71 -6.23 3.61 -20.46
C PHE A 71 -7.54 2.81 -20.51
N ALA A 72 -7.63 1.68 -19.78
CA ALA A 72 -8.84 0.86 -19.73
C ALA A 72 -10.08 1.59 -19.15
N PHE A 73 -9.87 2.71 -18.45
CA PHE A 73 -10.92 3.49 -17.80
C PHE A 73 -11.27 4.79 -18.52
N MET A 74 -10.70 5.05 -19.71
CA MET A 74 -10.90 6.29 -20.49
C MET A 74 -11.74 6.10 -21.76
N SER A 75 -12.34 4.92 -21.97
CA SER A 75 -13.20 4.59 -23.11
C SER A 75 -14.68 4.85 -22.84
#